data_AF-A0A1G2CCW4-F1
#
_entry.id   AF-A0A1G2CCW4-F1
#
_cell.length_a   1.000
_cell.length_b   1.000
_cell.length_c   1.000
_cell.angle_alpha   90.00
_cell.angle_beta   90.00
_cell.angle_gamma   90.00
#
_symmetry.space_group_name_H-M   'P 1'
#
loop_
_entity.id
_entity.type
_entity.pdbx_description
1 polymer ?
#
loop_
_entity_poly.entity_id
_entity_poly.type
_entity_poly.pdbx_seq_one_letter_code
_entity_poly.pdbx_strand_id
1 'polypeptide(L)'
;MLDRSVLFNLYFNKGKSMQDIADILGCSLHKVSYWMGKHALLTRSRGDAMYLKHNPDGDPFLFGSPRTVQEAQLFGLGVGLYWGEGTKASPSSVRLGNTDPVLIEKFIEFLVKFFRIKRDDLRFGLQMFSDMRPTDAQYFPIGK
;
A
#
# COMPACT_ATOMS: atom_id res chain seq x y z
N MET A 1 -0.90 -5.28 -37.03
CA MET A 1 -0.77 -4.32 -35.91
C MET A 1 -2.07 -4.35 -35.16
N LEU A 2 -2.07 -4.44 -33.83
CA LEU A 2 -3.35 -4.48 -33.09
C LEU A 2 -4.01 -3.11 -33.13
N ASP A 3 -5.33 -3.12 -33.31
CA ASP A 3 -6.12 -1.89 -33.32
C ASP A 3 -6.06 -1.18 -31.96
N ARG A 4 -6.03 0.16 -31.99
CA ARG A 4 -5.93 0.99 -30.79
C ARG A 4 -7.12 0.75 -29.85
N SER A 5 -8.32 0.55 -30.37
CA SER A 5 -9.53 0.35 -29.57
C SER A 5 -9.47 -0.94 -28.75
N VAL A 6 -8.95 -2.02 -29.35
CA VAL A 6 -8.78 -3.31 -28.66
C VAL A 6 -7.77 -3.18 -27.53
N LEU A 7 -6.62 -2.55 -27.82
CA LEU A 7 -5.56 -2.33 -26.84
C LEU A 7 -6.04 -1.42 -25.70
N PHE A 8 -6.79 -0.36 -26.03
CA PHE A 8 -7.37 0.56 -25.07
C PHE A 8 -8.39 -0.15 -24.17
N ASN A 9 -9.30 -0.93 -24.75
CA ASN A 9 -10.32 -1.65 -24.00
C ASN A 9 -9.70 -2.67 -23.01
N LEU A 10 -8.74 -3.49 -23.48
CA LEU A 10 -8.09 -4.47 -22.63
C LEU A 10 -7.32 -3.81 -21.47
N TYR A 11 -6.59 -2.74 -21.77
CA TYR A 11 -5.72 -2.09 -20.79
C TYR A 11 -6.46 -1.20 -19.81
N PHE A 12 -7.28 -0.26 -20.30
CA PHE A 12 -7.94 0.76 -19.47
C PHE A 12 -9.30 0.29 -18.94
N ASN A 13 -10.13 -0.34 -19.77
CA ASN A 13 -11.49 -0.72 -19.35
C ASN A 13 -11.51 -2.05 -18.58
N LYS A 14 -10.67 -3.01 -19.00
CA LYS A 14 -10.60 -4.34 -18.36
C LYS A 14 -9.42 -4.48 -17.39
N GLY A 15 -8.61 -3.43 -17.20
CA GLY A 15 -7.52 -3.40 -16.22
C GLY A 15 -6.37 -4.38 -16.49
N LYS A 16 -6.27 -5.01 -17.67
CA LYS A 16 -5.28 -6.06 -17.96
C LYS A 16 -3.86 -5.49 -18.08
N SER A 17 -2.89 -6.11 -17.42
CA SER A 17 -1.48 -5.72 -17.56
C SER A 17 -0.99 -6.01 -18.99
N MET A 18 0.12 -5.41 -19.41
CA MET A 18 0.68 -5.71 -20.73
C MET A 18 1.07 -7.19 -20.87
N GLN A 19 1.41 -7.86 -19.77
CA GLN A 19 1.66 -9.30 -19.75
C GLN A 19 0.36 -10.08 -19.96
N ASP A 20 -0.71 -9.76 -19.24
CA ASP A 20 -2.01 -10.42 -19.43
C ASP A 20 -2.52 -10.24 -20.87
N ILE A 21 -2.31 -9.05 -21.46
CA ILE A 21 -2.66 -8.78 -22.86
C ILE A 21 -1.81 -9.63 -23.81
N ALA A 22 -0.52 -9.78 -23.52
CA ALA A 22 0.37 -10.62 -24.32
C ALA A 22 -0.10 -12.09 -24.29
N ASP A 23 -0.48 -12.58 -23.12
CA ASP A 23 -0.99 -13.94 -22.91
C ASP A 23 -2.35 -14.13 -23.62
N ILE A 24 -3.29 -13.18 -23.49
CA ILE A 24 -4.60 -13.20 -24.17
C ILE A 24 -4.45 -13.25 -25.70
N LEU A 25 -3.46 -12.53 -26.23
CA LEU A 25 -3.23 -12.41 -27.68
C LEU A 25 -2.22 -13.43 -28.22
N GLY A 26 -1.70 -14.32 -27.38
CA GLY A 26 -0.70 -15.32 -27.76
C GLY A 26 0.57 -14.70 -28.33
N CYS A 27 1.07 -13.61 -27.74
CA CYS A 27 2.22 -12.88 -28.24
C CYS A 27 3.17 -12.44 -27.13
N SER A 28 4.33 -11.86 -27.49
CA SER A 28 5.32 -11.40 -26.50
C SER A 28 4.91 -10.06 -25.86
N LEU A 29 5.28 -9.86 -24.59
CA LEU A 29 5.18 -8.57 -23.87
C LEU A 29 5.78 -7.39 -24.66
N HIS A 30 6.95 -7.60 -25.29
CA HIS A 30 7.64 -6.58 -26.09
C HIS A 30 6.78 -6.08 -27.26
N LYS A 31 6.02 -6.98 -27.89
CA LYS A 31 5.10 -6.66 -28.99
C LYS A 31 3.94 -5.80 -28.50
N VAL A 32 3.39 -6.10 -27.33
CA VAL A 32 2.35 -5.27 -26.68
C VAL A 32 2.91 -3.91 -26.30
N SER A 33 4.08 -3.87 -25.67
CA SER A 33 4.76 -2.61 -25.31
C SER A 33 5.03 -1.73 -26.53
N TYR A 34 5.46 -2.33 -27.64
CA TYR A 34 5.64 -1.62 -28.91
C TYR A 34 4.33 -1.01 -29.41
N TRP A 35 3.22 -1.75 -29.35
CA TRP A 35 1.91 -1.21 -29.74
C TRP A 35 1.43 -0.09 -28.83
N MET A 36 1.64 -0.20 -27.51
CA MET A 36 1.29 0.87 -26.56
C MET A 36 2.02 2.17 -26.90
N GLY A 37 3.34 2.09 -27.15
CA GLY A 37 4.16 3.24 -27.53
C GLY A 37 3.74 3.82 -28.89
N LYS A 38 3.50 2.96 -29.88
CA LYS A 38 3.09 3.39 -31.22
C LYS A 38 1.72 4.09 -31.25
N HIS A 39 0.81 3.70 -30.36
CA HIS A 39 -0.51 4.34 -30.21
C HIS A 39 -0.53 5.49 -29.19
N ALA A 40 0.63 5.89 -28.66
CA ALA A 40 0.81 6.93 -27.65
C ALA A 40 -0.11 6.73 -26.42
N LEU A 41 -0.28 5.48 -25.98
CA LEU A 41 -1.05 5.15 -24.79
C LEU A 41 -0.16 5.26 -23.55
N LEU A 42 -0.58 6.06 -22.59
CA LEU A 42 0.09 6.16 -21.29
C LEU A 42 0.00 4.82 -20.56
N THR A 43 1.16 4.27 -20.20
CA THR A 43 1.26 3.01 -19.47
C THR A 43 1.46 3.29 -17.98
N ARG A 44 0.84 2.46 -17.15
CA ARG A 44 1.04 2.40 -15.71
C ARG A 44 2.39 1.78 -15.36
N SER A 45 2.90 2.08 -14.17
CA SER A 45 4.13 1.46 -13.69
C SER A 45 3.95 -0.05 -13.46
N ARG A 46 5.05 -0.78 -13.34
CA ARG A 46 5.00 -2.20 -12.94
C ARG A 46 4.32 -2.37 -11.57
N GLY A 47 4.53 -1.42 -10.65
CA GLY A 47 3.90 -1.40 -9.33
C GLY A 47 2.37 -1.29 -9.43
N ASP A 48 1.87 -0.33 -10.21
CA ASP A 48 0.43 -0.14 -10.40
C ASP A 48 -0.22 -1.35 -11.09
N ALA A 49 0.49 -1.99 -12.01
CA ALA A 49 0.02 -3.21 -12.66
C ALA A 49 -0.14 -4.35 -11.67
N MET A 50 0.85 -4.56 -10.79
CA MET A 50 0.77 -5.55 -9.72
C MET A 50 -0.29 -5.19 -8.67
N TYR A 51 -0.41 -3.90 -8.32
CA TYR A 51 -1.40 -3.42 -7.36
C TYR A 51 -2.83 -3.74 -7.83
N LEU A 52 -3.17 -3.40 -9.08
CA LEU A 52 -4.48 -3.70 -9.66
C LEU A 52 -4.74 -5.20 -9.78
N LYS A 53 -3.69 -5.99 -10.03
CA LYS A 53 -3.80 -7.46 -10.06
C LYS A 53 -4.13 -8.04 -8.69
N HIS A 54 -3.54 -7.51 -7.62
CA HIS A 54 -3.79 -7.95 -6.25
C HIS A 54 -5.06 -7.36 -5.63
N ASN A 55 -5.58 -6.27 -6.20
CA ASN A 55 -6.76 -5.57 -5.72
C ASN A 55 -7.84 -5.47 -6.83
N PRO A 56 -8.41 -6.61 -7.29
CA PRO A 56 -9.37 -6.63 -8.39
C PRO A 56 -10.68 -5.90 -8.07
N ASP A 57 -11.05 -5.82 -6.79
CA ASP A 57 -12.26 -5.16 -6.30
C ASP A 57 -12.07 -3.65 -6.06
N GLY A 58 -10.91 -3.10 -6.43
CA GLY A 58 -10.55 -1.70 -6.25
C GLY A 58 -9.66 -1.45 -5.04
N ASP A 59 -9.41 -0.18 -4.75
CA ASP A 59 -8.48 0.24 -3.69
C ASP A 59 -9.01 -0.15 -2.30
N PRO A 60 -8.32 -1.02 -1.53
CA PRO A 60 -8.73 -1.37 -0.18
C PRO A 60 -8.58 -0.20 0.80
N PHE A 61 -7.75 0.81 0.48
CA PHE A 61 -7.47 1.94 1.36
C PHE A 61 -8.50 3.05 1.18
N LEU A 62 -9.66 2.87 1.80
CA LEU A 62 -10.74 3.84 1.73
C LEU A 62 -10.61 4.89 2.83
N PHE A 63 -10.36 6.13 2.43
CA PHE A 63 -10.30 7.26 3.35
C PHE A 63 -11.69 7.61 3.90
N GLY A 64 -11.80 7.67 5.23
CA GLY A 64 -12.94 8.24 5.93
C GLY A 64 -12.54 9.55 6.61
N SER A 65 -13.21 10.66 6.28
CA SER A 65 -12.95 11.92 6.98
C SER A 65 -13.48 11.89 8.42
N PRO A 66 -12.78 12.50 9.39
CA PRO A 66 -13.29 12.65 10.76
C PRO A 66 -14.59 13.47 10.78
N ARG A 67 -15.58 13.02 11.57
CA ARG A 67 -16.93 13.62 11.66
C ARG A 67 -17.25 14.19 13.04
N THR A 68 -16.45 13.87 14.05
CA THR A 68 -16.61 14.35 15.42
C THR A 68 -15.33 15.00 15.92
N VAL A 69 -15.42 15.75 17.03
CA VAL A 69 -14.24 16.35 17.68
C VAL A 69 -13.24 15.28 18.12
N GLN A 70 -13.73 14.17 18.68
CA GLN A 70 -12.89 13.06 19.12
C GLN A 70 -12.18 12.39 17.94
N GLU A 71 -12.89 12.22 16.81
CA GLU A 71 -12.26 11.73 15.58
C GLU A 71 -11.24 12.73 15.02
N ALA A 72 -11.53 14.03 15.04
CA ALA A 72 -10.57 15.04 14.62
C ALA A 72 -9.31 15.04 15.51
N GLN A 73 -9.46 14.83 16.81
CA GLN A 73 -8.34 14.67 17.75
C GLN A 73 -7.52 13.42 17.43
N LEU A 74 -8.15 12.26 17.22
CA LEU A 74 -7.46 11.02 16.84
C LEU A 74 -6.76 11.18 15.48
N PHE A 75 -7.42 11.82 14.51
CA PHE A 75 -6.87 12.07 13.19
C PHE A 75 -5.63 12.97 13.27
N GLY A 76 -5.74 14.08 13.99
CA GLY A 76 -4.62 14.99 14.23
C GLY A 76 -3.46 14.31 14.96
N LEU A 77 -3.75 13.51 15.99
CA LEU A 77 -2.76 12.71 16.70
C LEU A 77 -2.04 11.75 15.74
N GLY A 78 -2.79 10.98 14.94
CA GLY A 78 -2.19 10.02 14.01
C GLY A 78 -1.34 10.68 12.92
N VAL A 79 -1.76 11.83 12.39
CA VAL A 79 -0.94 12.64 11.47
C VAL A 79 0.32 13.13 12.16
N GLY A 80 0.22 13.62 13.40
CA GLY A 80 1.36 14.06 14.20
C GLY A 80 2.35 12.92 14.48
N LEU A 81 1.85 11.74 14.85
CA LEU A 81 2.66 10.54 15.06
C LEU A 81 3.37 10.11 13.78
N TYR A 82 2.68 10.10 12.63
CA TYR A 82 3.33 9.80 11.35
C TYR A 82 4.39 10.85 10.99
N TRP A 83 4.17 12.12 11.31
CA TRP A 83 5.15 13.17 11.06
C TRP A 83 6.40 13.00 11.94
N GLY A 84 6.21 12.78 13.25
CA GLY A 84 7.30 12.71 14.22
C GLY A 84 8.06 11.39 14.23
N GLU A 85 7.33 10.27 14.22
CA GLU A 85 7.87 8.91 14.44
C GLU A 85 7.78 8.03 13.18
N GLY A 86 7.15 8.53 12.12
CA GLY A 86 6.95 7.78 10.89
C GLY A 86 8.18 7.75 9.98
N THR A 87 8.34 6.67 9.22
CA THR A 87 9.44 6.54 8.25
C THR A 87 8.98 6.91 6.84
N LYS A 88 9.77 7.72 6.12
CA LYS A 88 9.53 8.07 4.70
C LYS A 88 10.43 7.31 3.71
N ALA A 89 11.14 6.29 4.18
CA ALA A 89 12.18 5.60 3.40
C ALA A 89 11.64 4.75 2.24
N SER A 90 10.35 4.38 2.27
CA SER A 90 9.73 3.57 1.23
C SER A 90 8.37 4.16 0.83
N PRO A 91 8.13 4.38 -0.48
CA PRO A 91 6.86 4.93 -0.96
C PRO A 91 5.71 3.91 -0.87
N SER A 92 6.00 2.63 -0.65
CA SER A 92 5.01 1.54 -0.64
C SER A 92 4.72 1.02 0.76
N SER A 93 5.19 1.67 1.82
CA SER A 93 4.93 1.22 3.20
C SER A 93 4.82 2.40 4.16
N VAL A 94 3.82 2.34 5.02
CA VAL A 94 3.71 3.20 6.20
C VAL A 94 4.32 2.45 7.38
N ARG A 95 5.26 3.08 8.08
CA ARG A 95 5.90 2.52 9.28
C ARG A 95 5.99 3.59 10.36
N LEU A 96 5.78 3.17 11.59
CA LEU A 96 6.03 3.91 12.82
C LEU A 96 6.72 2.95 13.78
N GLY A 97 7.80 3.40 14.42
CA GLY A 97 8.51 2.64 15.45
C GLY A 97 8.56 3.46 16.72
N ASN A 98 8.14 2.87 17.85
CA ASN A 98 8.20 3.53 19.14
C ASN A 98 8.32 2.48 20.25
N THR A 99 8.84 2.86 21.42
CA THR A 99 8.94 1.97 22.58
C THR A 99 7.67 1.98 23.44
N ASP A 100 6.79 2.98 23.30
CA ASP A 100 5.50 3.05 23.99
C ASP A 100 4.42 2.26 23.23
N PRO A 101 3.92 1.14 23.78
CA PRO A 101 2.88 0.34 23.12
C PRO A 101 1.55 1.09 22.99
N VAL A 102 1.23 2.04 23.88
CA VAL A 102 -0.01 2.82 23.82
C VAL A 102 0.02 3.76 22.61
N LEU A 103 1.17 4.32 22.29
CA LEU A 103 1.37 5.16 21.11
C LEU A 103 1.18 4.33 19.82
N ILE A 104 1.75 3.12 19.78
CA ILE A 104 1.57 2.18 18.68
C ILE A 104 0.09 1.82 18.51
N GLU A 105 -0.61 1.50 19.59
CA GLU A 105 -2.05 1.19 19.56
C GLU A 105 -2.88 2.36 19.02
N LYS A 106 -2.59 3.60 19.44
CA LYS A 106 -3.29 4.79 18.94
C LYS A 106 -3.01 5.03 17.46
N PHE A 107 -1.80 4.74 16.98
CA PHE A 107 -1.49 4.81 15.56
C PHE A 107 -2.23 3.73 14.76
N ILE A 108 -2.35 2.51 15.30
CA ILE A 108 -3.17 1.46 14.68
C ILE A 108 -4.64 1.87 14.65
N GLU A 109 -5.18 2.44 15.72
CA GLU A 109 -6.55 2.94 15.78
C GLU A 109 -6.80 3.98 14.68
N PHE A 110 -5.86 4.93 14.50
CA PHE A 110 -5.88 5.90 13.40
C PHE A 110 -5.91 5.23 12.01
N LEU A 111 -5.03 4.26 11.76
CA LEU A 111 -4.97 3.54 10.48
C LEU A 111 -6.26 2.77 10.16
N VAL A 112 -6.76 2.02 11.14
CA VAL A 112 -7.99 1.22 10.98
C VAL A 112 -9.21 2.13 10.80
N LYS A 113 -9.31 3.21 11.59
CA LYS A 113 -10.48 4.09 11.60
C LYS A 113 -10.60 4.92 10.32
N PHE A 114 -9.50 5.52 9.87
CA PHE A 114 -9.54 6.50 8.77
C PHE A 114 -9.12 5.94 7.42
N PHE A 115 -8.40 4.81 7.37
CA PHE A 115 -7.93 4.21 6.11
C PHE A 115 -8.41 2.77 5.91
N ARG A 116 -9.26 2.25 6.81
CA ARG A 116 -9.86 0.91 6.76
C ARG A 116 -8.85 -0.22 6.60
N ILE A 117 -7.65 -0.03 7.15
CA ILE A 117 -6.61 -1.07 7.19
C ILE A 117 -7.14 -2.27 7.95
N LYS A 118 -7.02 -3.46 7.38
CA LYS A 118 -7.32 -4.71 8.11
C LYS A 118 -6.16 -4.98 9.05
N ARG A 119 -6.47 -5.38 10.29
CA ARG A 119 -5.42 -5.69 11.28
C ARG A 119 -4.48 -6.80 10.80
N ASP A 120 -4.99 -7.75 10.01
CA ASP A 120 -4.20 -8.85 9.44
C ASP A 120 -3.19 -8.39 8.37
N ASP A 121 -3.29 -7.16 7.88
CA ASP A 121 -2.32 -6.54 6.96
C ASP A 121 -1.14 -5.90 7.72
N LEU A 122 -1.28 -5.69 9.04
CA LEU A 122 -0.23 -5.08 9.87
C LEU A 122 0.91 -6.08 10.10
N ARG A 123 2.14 -5.56 10.11
CA ARG A 123 3.36 -6.33 10.38
C ARG A 123 4.15 -5.63 11.47
N PHE A 124 4.55 -6.40 12.48
CA PHE A 124 5.33 -5.91 13.61
C PHE A 124 6.76 -6.41 13.50
N GLY A 125 7.71 -5.53 13.78
CA GLY A 125 9.12 -5.86 13.85
C GLY A 125 9.69 -5.34 15.16
N LEU A 126 10.56 -6.13 15.80
CA LEU A 126 11.33 -5.71 16.95
C LEU A 126 12.71 -5.25 16.48
N GLN A 127 13.09 -4.03 16.81
CA GLN A 127 14.43 -3.52 16.54
C GLN A 127 15.31 -3.82 17.75
N MET A 128 16.29 -4.72 17.57
CA MET A 128 17.28 -5.04 18.60
C MET A 128 18.61 -4.37 18.27
N PHE A 129 19.27 -3.84 19.29
CA PHE A 129 20.60 -3.26 19.19
C PHE A 129 21.64 -4.22 19.75
N SER A 130 22.87 -4.14 19.26
CA SER A 130 23.95 -5.07 19.60
C SER A 130 24.40 -5.01 21.07
N ASP A 131 24.13 -3.90 21.74
CA ASP A 131 24.36 -3.66 23.16
C ASP A 131 23.20 -4.14 24.06
N MET A 132 22.10 -4.61 23.47
CA MET A 132 20.96 -5.15 24.20
C MET A 132 21.18 -6.64 24.52
N ARG A 133 20.99 -7.02 25.79
CA ARG A 133 21.01 -8.43 26.18
C ARG A 133 19.71 -9.09 25.69
N PRO A 134 19.76 -10.28 25.05
CA PRO A 134 18.56 -10.95 24.52
C PRO A 134 17.46 -11.19 25.56
N THR A 135 17.82 -11.37 26.83
CA THR A 135 16.87 -11.55 27.95
C THR A 135 16.02 -10.31 28.20
N ASP A 136 16.56 -9.12 27.97
CA ASP A 136 15.87 -7.85 28.22
C ASP A 136 14.84 -7.57 27.11
N ALA A 137 15.09 -8.09 25.90
CA ALA A 137 14.19 -7.97 24.74
C ALA A 137 12.93 -8.86 24.82
N GLN A 138 12.95 -9.93 25.65
CA GLN A 138 11.81 -10.85 25.81
C GLN A 138 10.67 -10.28 26.67
N TYR A 139 10.91 -9.19 27.39
CA TYR A 139 9.97 -8.58 28.32
C TYR A 139 9.11 -7.46 27.74
N PHE A 140 9.10 -7.25 26.42
CA PHE A 140 8.25 -6.23 25.81
C PHE A 140 6.78 -6.67 25.80
N PRO A 141 5.89 -6.07 26.62
CA PRO A 141 4.50 -6.48 26.72
C PRO A 141 3.73 -5.82 25.59
N ILE A 142 3.70 -6.44 24.42
CA ILE A 142 2.64 -6.14 23.45
C ILE A 142 1.42 -6.96 23.88
N GLY A 143 0.63 -6.40 24.81
CA GLY A 143 -0.74 -6.82 25.12
C GLY A 143 -0.94 -8.23 25.68
N LYS A 144 -1.44 -8.31 26.91
CA LYS A 144 -2.50 -9.27 27.24
C LYS A 144 -3.84 -8.63 26.91
#